data_AF-A0A1H5M4V3-F1
#
_entry.id   AF-A0A1H5M4V3-F1
#
_cell.length_a   1.000
_cell.length_b   1.000
_cell.length_c   1.000
_cell.angle_alpha   90.00
_cell.angle_beta   90.00
_cell.angle_gamma   90.00
#
_symmetry.space_group_name_H-M   'P 1'
#
loop_
_entity.id
_entity.type
_entity.pdbx_description
1 polymer ?
#
loop_
_entity_poly.entity_id
_entity_poly.type
_entity_poly.pdbx_seq_one_letter_code
_entity_poly.pdbx_strand_id
1 'polypeptide(L)'
;MAGAKFTPAQGLEQQLARMLAPAVQRIAHQVEIEAKRLAPPTKRWITMGDDKVRPTHVSANGQEVPGNLRFAIDSMRWDMVHRGVGPTTYMLEPLDRSSRAIANLKNCRCRAHKDPEGIARHINTGQPVIAGKRVTVTVSVQAPMVVEAEVGTVYPGNLRADGTHFMSRAAGIVAARR
;
A
#
# COMPACT_ATOMS: atom_id res chain seq x y z
N MET A 1 11.25 -2.56 57.48
CA MET A 1 11.76 -3.70 56.69
C MET A 1 12.42 -3.15 55.44
N ALA A 2 13.75 -3.21 55.36
CA ALA A 2 14.46 -2.84 54.14
C ALA A 2 14.33 -4.00 53.14
N GLY A 3 13.58 -3.78 52.05
CA GLY A 3 13.40 -4.79 51.00
C GLY A 3 14.73 -5.17 50.36
N ALA A 4 14.88 -6.45 50.01
CA ALA A 4 16.05 -6.94 49.30
C ALA A 4 16.25 -6.15 48.00
N LYS A 5 17.43 -5.55 47.84
CA LYS A 5 17.80 -4.79 46.63
C LYS A 5 18.31 -5.80 45.59
N PHE A 6 17.58 -5.95 44.49
CA PHE A 6 18.00 -6.81 43.39
C PHE A 6 19.22 -6.21 42.69
N THR A 7 20.32 -6.95 42.65
CA THR A 7 21.52 -6.61 41.89
C THR A 7 21.61 -7.57 40.71
N PRO A 8 21.30 -7.15 39.47
CA PRO A 8 21.37 -8.03 38.32
C PRO A 8 22.80 -8.50 38.08
N ALA A 9 22.96 -9.78 37.72
CA ALA A 9 24.22 -10.29 37.22
C ALA A 9 24.63 -9.51 35.96
N GLN A 10 25.94 -9.27 35.78
CA GLN A 10 26.43 -8.64 34.56
C GLN A 10 26.00 -9.46 33.33
N GLY A 11 25.48 -8.77 32.32
CA GLY A 11 24.99 -9.40 31.09
C GLY A 11 23.59 -10.02 31.19
N LEU A 12 22.91 -9.97 32.35
CA LEU A 12 21.54 -10.48 32.51
C LEU A 12 20.57 -9.86 31.48
N GLU A 13 20.67 -8.55 31.25
CA GLU A 13 19.79 -7.86 30.28
C GLU A 13 19.96 -8.40 28.85
N GLN A 14 21.20 -8.72 28.46
CA GLN A 14 21.48 -9.27 27.13
C GLN A 14 21.01 -10.72 27.01
N GLN A 15 21.13 -11.51 28.08
CA GLN A 15 20.58 -12.87 28.15
C GLN A 15 19.05 -12.84 28.07
N LEU A 16 18.40 -11.93 28.79
CA LEU A 16 16.97 -11.70 28.71
C LEU A 16 16.53 -11.26 27.31
N ALA A 17 17.27 -10.34 26.67
CA ALA A 17 16.98 -9.92 25.31
C ALA A 17 17.04 -11.09 24.32
N ARG A 18 18.05 -11.99 24.44
CA ARG A 18 18.12 -13.22 23.64
C ARG A 18 16.94 -14.16 23.90
N MET A 19 16.54 -14.31 25.16
CA MET A 19 15.40 -15.14 25.54
C MET A 19 14.07 -14.58 25.00
N LEU A 20 13.92 -13.25 24.96
CA LEU A 20 12.71 -12.59 24.48
C LEU A 20 12.64 -12.50 22.95
N ALA A 21 13.77 -12.59 22.24
CA ALA A 21 13.82 -12.41 20.79
C ALA A 21 12.82 -13.27 19.99
N PRO A 22 12.63 -14.57 20.27
CA PRO A 22 11.61 -15.38 19.59
C PRO A 22 10.18 -14.90 19.85
N ALA A 23 9.89 -14.39 21.05
CA ALA A 23 8.57 -13.85 21.38
C ALA A 23 8.28 -12.54 20.64
N VAL A 24 9.28 -11.66 20.53
CA VAL A 24 9.17 -10.43 19.72
C VAL A 24 9.00 -10.77 18.24
N GLN A 25 9.70 -11.79 17.73
CA GLN A 25 9.54 -12.26 16.36
C GLN A 25 8.10 -12.75 16.08
N ARG A 26 7.51 -13.51 17.01
CA ARG A 26 6.11 -13.94 16.87
C ARG A 26 5.13 -12.77 16.83
N ILE A 27 5.37 -11.71 17.61
CA ILE A 27 4.56 -10.47 17.54
C ILE A 27 4.67 -9.84 16.17
N ALA A 28 5.90 -9.67 15.66
CA ALA A 28 6.12 -9.08 14.35
C ALA A 28 5.46 -9.90 13.24
N HIS A 29 5.54 -11.23 13.30
CA HIS A 29 4.86 -12.09 12.34
C HIS A 29 3.33 -11.99 12.41
N GLN A 30 2.74 -11.79 13.60
CA GLN A 30 1.31 -11.47 13.72
C GLN A 30 0.97 -10.14 13.05
N VAL A 31 1.83 -9.12 13.19
CA VAL A 31 1.67 -7.83 12.50
C VAL A 31 1.75 -8.01 11.00
N GLU A 32 2.69 -8.81 10.50
CA GLU A 32 2.79 -9.14 9.07
C GLU A 32 1.52 -9.81 8.53
N ILE A 33 0.96 -10.80 9.23
CA ILE A 33 -0.28 -11.47 8.82
C ILE A 33 -1.44 -10.48 8.75
N GLU A 34 -1.61 -9.63 9.77
CA GLU A 34 -2.65 -8.61 9.76
C GLU A 34 -2.42 -7.54 8.68
N ALA A 35 -1.17 -7.14 8.45
CA ALA A 35 -0.82 -6.19 7.42
C ALA A 35 -1.12 -6.76 6.03
N LYS A 36 -0.80 -8.03 5.77
CA LYS A 36 -1.16 -8.74 4.54
C LYS A 36 -2.66 -8.81 4.31
N ARG A 37 -3.44 -9.03 5.37
CA ARG A 37 -4.92 -9.06 5.29
C ARG A 37 -5.53 -7.69 4.99
N LEU A 38 -4.91 -6.62 5.49
CA LEU A 38 -5.40 -5.24 5.32
C LEU A 38 -4.83 -4.54 4.09
N ALA A 39 -3.73 -5.05 3.54
CA ALA A 39 -3.07 -4.46 2.39
C ALA A 39 -4.04 -4.38 1.20
N PRO A 40 -4.05 -3.26 0.46
CA PRO A 40 -4.90 -3.15 -0.70
C PRO A 40 -4.44 -4.16 -1.78
N PRO A 41 -5.37 -4.68 -2.59
CA PRO A 41 -5.00 -5.39 -3.81
C PRO A 41 -4.25 -4.43 -4.74
N THR A 42 -3.51 -4.93 -5.72
CA THR A 42 -3.14 -4.11 -6.89
C THR A 42 -4.20 -4.30 -7.98
N LYS A 43 -4.22 -3.37 -8.93
CA LYS A 43 -5.07 -3.43 -10.11
C LYS A 43 -4.26 -3.03 -11.33
N ARG A 44 -4.52 -3.75 -12.42
CA ARG A 44 -3.88 -3.54 -13.71
C ARG A 44 -4.91 -3.12 -14.74
N TRP A 45 -4.61 -2.08 -15.50
CA TRP A 45 -5.43 -1.63 -16.61
C TRP A 45 -5.26 -2.57 -17.81
N ILE A 46 -6.35 -3.18 -18.27
CA ILE A 46 -6.36 -4.08 -19.42
C ILE A 46 -7.23 -3.49 -20.51
N THR A 47 -6.63 -3.29 -21.68
CA THR A 47 -7.34 -2.91 -22.90
C THR A 47 -7.73 -4.13 -23.72
N MET A 48 -8.83 -4.03 -24.46
CA MET A 48 -9.15 -5.01 -25.50
C MET A 48 -8.20 -4.80 -26.68
N GLY A 49 -7.73 -5.88 -27.30
CA GLY A 49 -6.82 -5.83 -28.45
C GLY A 49 -7.50 -5.47 -29.77
N ASP A 50 -8.50 -4.60 -29.75
CA ASP A 50 -9.21 -4.16 -30.95
C ASP A 50 -8.95 -2.69 -31.27
N ASP A 51 -9.11 -2.35 -32.54
CA ASP A 51 -8.90 -1.05 -33.18
C ASP A 51 -9.89 0.03 -32.73
N LYS A 52 -10.90 -0.31 -31.90
CA LYS A 52 -11.87 0.64 -31.36
C LYS A 52 -11.44 1.21 -30.01
N VAL A 53 -10.37 0.70 -29.41
CA VAL A 53 -9.83 1.27 -28.16
C VAL A 53 -9.13 2.59 -28.45
N ARG A 54 -9.40 3.60 -27.62
CA ARG A 54 -8.77 4.92 -27.75
C ARG A 54 -7.25 4.83 -27.52
N PRO A 55 -6.43 5.58 -28.28
CA PRO A 55 -4.98 5.59 -28.07
C PRO A 55 -4.56 5.92 -26.62
N THR A 56 -5.28 6.84 -25.97
CA THR A 56 -5.04 7.21 -24.56
C THR A 56 -5.23 6.03 -23.59
N HIS A 57 -6.09 5.08 -23.93
CA HIS A 57 -6.30 3.89 -23.11
C HIS A 57 -5.28 2.79 -23.44
N VAL A 58 -4.84 2.72 -24.69
CA VAL A 58 -3.77 1.82 -25.12
C VAL A 58 -2.46 2.17 -24.40
N SER A 59 -2.15 3.46 -24.22
CA SER A 59 -0.96 3.88 -23.45
C SER A 59 -1.06 3.51 -21.97
N ALA A 60 -2.26 3.46 -21.40
CA ALA A 60 -2.50 2.98 -20.04
C ALA A 60 -2.46 1.45 -19.91
N ASN A 61 -2.43 0.69 -21.01
CA ASN A 61 -2.44 -0.77 -20.96
C ASN A 61 -1.24 -1.32 -20.18
N GLY A 62 -1.52 -2.22 -19.24
CA GLY A 62 -0.50 -2.83 -18.39
C GLY A 62 -0.08 -1.97 -17.21
N GLN A 63 -0.54 -0.71 -17.09
CA GLN A 63 -0.29 0.09 -15.89
C GLN A 63 -0.85 -0.65 -14.68
N GLU A 64 -0.01 -0.82 -13.66
CA GLU A 64 -0.37 -1.45 -12.39
C GLU A 64 -0.23 -0.44 -11.26
N VAL A 65 -1.28 -0.32 -10.44
CA VAL A 65 -1.33 0.57 -9.28
C VAL A 65 -2.03 -0.11 -8.10
N PRO A 66 -1.77 0.31 -6.86
CA PRO A 66 -2.59 -0.10 -5.71
C PRO A 66 -4.08 0.19 -5.91
N GLY A 67 -4.93 -0.66 -5.35
CA GLY A 67 -6.37 -0.68 -5.60
C GLY A 67 -7.11 0.60 -5.20
N ASN A 68 -6.63 1.29 -4.18
CA ASN A 68 -7.15 2.59 -3.72
C ASN A 68 -6.64 3.77 -4.55
N LEU A 69 -5.60 3.59 -5.37
CA LEU A 69 -4.98 4.64 -6.16
C LEU A 69 -5.56 4.74 -7.56
N ARG A 70 -5.25 5.82 -8.28
CA ARG A 70 -5.76 6.09 -9.63
C ARG A 70 -4.71 5.73 -10.69
N PHE A 71 -5.16 5.17 -11.79
CA PHE A 71 -4.41 5.08 -13.04
C PHE A 71 -4.16 6.48 -13.59
N ALA A 72 -3.02 6.66 -14.26
CA ALA A 72 -2.68 7.89 -14.95
C ALA A 72 -2.86 7.67 -16.44
N ILE A 73 -3.71 8.49 -17.06
CA ILE A 73 -4.12 8.32 -18.45
C ILE A 73 -3.93 9.64 -19.17
N ASP A 74 -3.53 9.60 -20.43
CA ASP A 74 -3.45 10.79 -21.25
C ASP A 74 -4.84 11.44 -21.38
N SER A 75 -4.89 12.75 -21.18
CA SER A 75 -6.11 13.52 -21.37
C SER A 75 -6.40 13.66 -22.86
N MET A 76 -7.66 13.50 -23.23
CA MET A 76 -8.11 13.80 -24.58
C MET A 76 -8.05 15.32 -24.83
N ARG A 77 -7.70 15.72 -26.06
CA ARG A 77 -7.68 17.14 -26.46
C ARG A 77 -8.98 17.86 -26.15
N TRP A 78 -10.12 17.20 -26.33
CA TRP A 78 -11.41 17.79 -26.01
C TRP A 78 -11.54 18.16 -24.53
N ASP A 79 -11.15 17.26 -23.61
CA ASP A 79 -11.19 17.53 -22.17
C ASP A 79 -10.21 18.66 -21.82
N MET A 80 -9.00 18.67 -22.41
CA MET A 80 -8.03 19.75 -22.16
C MET A 80 -8.58 21.12 -22.55
N VAL A 81 -9.18 21.23 -23.75
CA VAL A 81 -9.69 22.50 -24.29
C VAL A 81 -10.97 22.96 -23.58
N HIS A 82 -11.89 22.05 -23.25
CA HIS A 82 -13.24 22.43 -22.78
C HIS A 82 -13.42 22.29 -21.25
N ARG A 83 -12.55 21.55 -20.56
CA ARG A 83 -12.67 21.26 -19.12
C ARG A 83 -11.48 21.75 -18.32
N GLY A 84 -10.44 22.25 -19.00
CA GLY A 84 -9.21 22.73 -18.38
C GLY A 84 -8.46 21.64 -17.60
N VAL A 85 -8.61 20.37 -18.01
CA VAL A 85 -7.77 19.30 -17.43
C VAL A 85 -6.36 19.40 -18.00
N GLY A 86 -5.36 19.03 -17.21
CA GLY A 86 -3.98 18.95 -17.67
C GLY A 86 -3.74 17.84 -18.70
N PRO A 87 -2.49 17.64 -19.15
CA PRO A 87 -2.14 16.62 -20.14
C PRO A 87 -2.40 15.19 -19.65
N THR A 88 -2.47 14.98 -18.34
CA THR A 88 -2.77 13.70 -17.70
C THR A 88 -4.03 13.82 -16.85
N THR A 89 -4.86 12.79 -16.87
CA THR A 89 -6.02 12.59 -16.01
C THR A 89 -5.88 11.33 -15.16
N TYR A 90 -6.68 11.21 -14.10
CA TYR A 90 -6.55 10.17 -13.10
C TYR A 90 -7.86 9.43 -12.89
N MET A 91 -7.88 8.13 -13.24
CA MET A 91 -9.07 7.28 -13.18
C MET A 91 -8.89 6.17 -12.15
N LEU A 92 -9.85 5.98 -11.24
CA LEU A 92 -9.83 4.83 -10.33
C LEU A 92 -9.99 3.51 -11.09
N GLU A 93 -10.78 3.49 -12.15
CA GLU A 93 -11.04 2.32 -12.96
C GLU A 93 -11.53 2.77 -14.34
N PRO A 94 -11.55 1.87 -15.34
CA PRO A 94 -12.26 2.13 -16.59
C PRO A 94 -13.69 2.62 -16.32
N LEU A 95 -14.12 3.65 -17.06
CA LEU A 95 -15.42 4.31 -16.86
C LEU A 95 -15.57 5.08 -15.52
N ASP A 96 -14.48 5.37 -14.81
CA ASP A 96 -14.51 6.22 -13.60
C ASP A 96 -15.00 7.64 -13.88
N ARG A 97 -16.26 7.90 -13.50
CA ARG A 97 -16.93 9.20 -13.66
C ARG A 97 -16.36 10.30 -12.78
N SER A 98 -15.59 9.95 -11.74
CA SER A 98 -14.97 10.95 -10.85
C SER A 98 -13.76 11.64 -11.50
N SER A 99 -13.16 11.06 -12.54
CA SER A 99 -11.90 11.52 -13.15
C SER A 99 -11.96 12.84 -13.93
N ARG A 100 -13.13 13.51 -14.01
CA ARG A 100 -13.41 14.72 -14.82
C ARG A 100 -13.16 14.59 -16.34
N ALA A 101 -12.48 13.55 -16.81
CA ALA A 101 -12.14 13.26 -18.20
C ALA A 101 -13.26 12.49 -18.92
N ILE A 102 -14.30 13.23 -19.28
CA ILE A 102 -15.54 12.67 -19.83
C ILE A 102 -15.29 12.05 -21.21
N ALA A 103 -14.35 12.59 -22.00
CA ALA A 103 -14.06 12.05 -23.32
C ALA A 103 -13.42 10.65 -23.23
N ASN A 104 -12.62 10.36 -22.19
CA ASN A 104 -12.07 9.03 -21.94
C ASN A 104 -13.14 8.00 -21.54
N LEU A 105 -14.31 8.43 -21.04
CA LEU A 105 -15.40 7.50 -20.71
C LEU A 105 -16.11 6.94 -21.95
N LYS A 106 -16.14 7.70 -23.05
CA LYS A 106 -16.94 7.35 -24.23
C LYS A 106 -16.36 6.14 -24.96
N ASN A 107 -17.18 5.10 -25.10
CA ASN A 107 -16.83 3.83 -25.74
C ASN A 107 -15.59 3.16 -25.11
N CYS A 108 -15.38 3.33 -23.80
CA CYS A 108 -14.31 2.63 -23.10
C CYS A 108 -14.56 1.11 -23.16
N ARG A 109 -13.57 0.36 -23.63
CA ARG A 109 -13.60 -1.11 -23.70
C ARG A 109 -12.60 -1.76 -22.74
N CYS A 110 -12.13 -1.02 -21.75
CA CYS A 110 -11.06 -1.45 -20.85
C CYS A 110 -11.65 -2.08 -19.58
N ARG A 111 -10.84 -2.87 -18.88
CA ARG A 111 -11.17 -3.47 -17.58
C ARG A 111 -10.01 -3.28 -16.61
N ALA A 112 -10.32 -3.17 -15.32
CA ALA A 112 -9.31 -3.26 -14.27
C ALA A 112 -9.27 -4.70 -13.75
N HIS A 113 -8.16 -5.39 -13.96
CA HIS A 113 -7.94 -6.71 -13.37
C HIS A 113 -7.31 -6.54 -12.00
N LYS A 114 -7.89 -7.15 -10.97
CA LYS A 114 -7.42 -7.04 -9.60
C LYS A 114 -6.57 -8.25 -9.22
N ASP A 115 -5.46 -7.98 -8.56
CA ASP A 115 -4.63 -8.98 -7.89
C ASP A 115 -4.78 -8.81 -6.37
N PRO A 116 -5.50 -9.73 -5.69
CA PRO A 116 -5.74 -9.67 -4.25
C PRO A 116 -4.47 -9.62 -3.40
N GLU A 117 -3.38 -10.21 -3.87
CA GLU A 117 -2.13 -10.30 -3.13
C GLU A 117 -1.16 -9.16 -3.46
N GLY A 118 -1.54 -8.23 -4.33
CA GLY A 118 -0.68 -7.22 -4.95
C GLY A 118 0.34 -6.55 -4.01
N ILE A 119 -0.12 -5.79 -3.00
CA ILE A 119 0.81 -5.22 -1.99
C ILE A 119 1.20 -6.26 -0.94
N ALA A 120 0.28 -7.15 -0.57
CA ALA A 120 0.46 -8.13 0.50
C ALA A 120 1.70 -9.02 0.30
N ARG A 121 1.98 -9.45 -0.94
CA ARG A 121 3.13 -10.32 -1.27
C ARG A 121 4.49 -9.67 -0.96
N HIS A 122 4.55 -8.35 -0.85
CA HIS A 122 5.77 -7.60 -0.58
C HIS A 122 5.99 -7.31 0.91
N ILE A 123 5.06 -7.69 1.78
CA ILE A 123 5.15 -7.49 3.23
C ILE A 123 5.93 -8.64 3.85
N ASN A 124 6.98 -8.32 4.61
CA ASN A 124 7.87 -9.30 5.20
C ASN A 124 8.26 -8.92 6.63
N THR A 125 8.47 -9.93 7.47
CA THR A 125 9.08 -9.78 8.79
C THR A 125 10.58 -10.10 8.73
N GLY A 126 11.41 -9.17 9.19
CA GLY A 126 12.85 -9.36 9.33
C GLY A 126 13.23 -10.26 10.50
N GLN A 127 14.52 -10.62 10.58
CA GLN A 127 15.04 -11.35 11.72
C GLN A 127 15.19 -10.43 12.95
N PRO A 128 15.10 -10.97 14.18
CA PRO A 128 15.37 -10.20 15.39
C PRO A 128 16.82 -9.71 15.44
N VAL A 129 16.98 -8.40 15.65
CA VAL A 129 18.27 -7.76 15.91
C VAL A 129 18.36 -7.43 17.39
N ILE A 130 19.38 -7.97 18.06
CA ILE A 130 19.64 -7.73 19.48
C ILE A 130 20.81 -6.75 19.59
N ALA A 131 20.54 -5.56 20.12
CA ALA A 131 21.53 -4.53 20.39
C ALA A 131 21.56 -4.24 21.89
N GLY A 132 22.52 -4.87 22.60
CA GLY A 132 22.61 -4.82 24.05
C GLY A 132 21.34 -5.39 24.71
N LYS A 133 20.58 -4.53 25.38
CA LYS A 133 19.31 -4.87 26.05
C LYS A 133 18.06 -4.71 25.17
N ARG A 134 18.22 -4.26 23.92
CA ARG A 134 17.12 -3.98 23.00
C ARG A 134 16.97 -5.10 21.99
N VAL A 135 15.75 -5.60 21.84
CA VAL A 135 15.36 -6.48 20.73
C VAL A 135 14.53 -5.65 19.75
N THR A 136 14.90 -5.67 18.47
CA THR A 136 14.13 -5.02 17.40
C THR A 136 13.80 -6.06 16.34
N VAL A 137 12.53 -6.09 15.91
CA VAL A 137 12.10 -6.85 14.74
C VAL A 137 11.36 -5.87 13.84
N THR A 138 11.69 -5.88 12.55
CA THR A 138 11.11 -4.95 11.57
C THR A 138 10.12 -5.69 10.70
N VAL A 139 8.91 -5.14 10.58
CA VAL A 139 7.95 -5.53 9.54
C VAL A 139 8.00 -4.45 8.47
N SER A 140 8.33 -4.83 7.25
CA SER A 140 8.53 -3.89 6.14
C SER A 140 7.76 -4.30 4.90
N VAL A 141 7.51 -3.32 4.05
CA VAL A 141 6.91 -3.51 2.74
C VAL A 141 7.70 -2.69 1.73
N GLN A 142 8.03 -3.30 0.60
CA GLN A 142 8.74 -2.66 -0.50
C GLN A 142 7.99 -2.95 -1.80
N ALA A 143 7.19 -1.99 -2.24
CA ALA A 143 6.40 -2.10 -3.45
C ALA A 143 6.24 -0.71 -4.10
N PRO A 144 5.98 -0.63 -5.42
CA PRO A 144 5.65 0.62 -6.08
C PRO A 144 4.43 1.30 -5.43
N MET A 145 4.51 2.62 -5.26
CA MET A 145 3.42 3.45 -4.71
C MET A 145 2.92 3.02 -3.32
N VAL A 146 3.73 2.31 -2.54
CA VAL A 146 3.30 1.76 -1.24
C VAL A 146 3.03 2.86 -0.22
N VAL A 147 3.74 3.98 -0.30
CA VAL A 147 3.54 5.12 0.60
C VAL A 147 2.17 5.73 0.34
N GLU A 148 1.87 6.04 -0.92
CA GLU A 148 0.58 6.57 -1.35
C GLU A 148 -0.55 5.59 -1.03
N ALA A 149 -0.31 4.29 -1.12
CA ALA A 149 -1.29 3.27 -0.73
C ALA A 149 -1.57 3.27 0.78
N GLU A 150 -0.54 3.47 1.62
CA GLU A 150 -0.65 3.53 3.08
C GLU A 150 -1.30 4.84 3.54
N VAL A 151 -0.81 5.99 3.08
CA VAL A 151 -1.19 7.31 3.64
C VAL A 151 -2.14 8.12 2.74
N GLY A 152 -2.41 7.66 1.52
CA GLY A 152 -3.23 8.36 0.55
C GLY A 152 -2.44 9.37 -0.27
N THR A 153 -3.11 9.99 -1.24
CA THR A 153 -2.52 11.03 -2.10
C THR A 153 -3.59 11.95 -2.67
N VAL A 154 -3.17 13.13 -3.12
CA VAL A 154 -4.01 14.12 -3.79
C VAL A 154 -3.46 14.35 -5.19
N TYR A 155 -4.28 14.02 -6.19
CA TYR A 155 -3.97 14.22 -7.58
C TYR A 155 -4.40 15.63 -8.05
N PRO A 156 -3.84 16.11 -9.17
CA PRO A 156 -4.31 17.31 -9.84
C PRO A 156 -5.84 17.38 -9.98
N GLY A 157 -6.40 18.58 -9.80
CA GLY A 157 -7.84 18.78 -9.78
C GLY A 157 -8.52 18.38 -8.46
N ASN A 158 -7.75 18.25 -7.37
CA ASN A 158 -8.20 17.90 -6.02
C ASN A 158 -8.91 16.53 -5.95
N LEU A 159 -8.53 15.61 -6.84
CA LEU A 159 -8.97 14.22 -6.79
C LEU A 159 -8.20 13.52 -5.68
N ARG A 160 -8.91 12.98 -4.69
CA ARG A 160 -8.30 12.34 -3.52
C ARG A 160 -8.33 10.82 -3.66
N ALA A 161 -7.29 10.17 -3.15
CA ALA A 161 -7.28 8.75 -2.84
C ALA A 161 -6.93 8.59 -1.36
N ASP A 162 -7.83 7.96 -0.61
CA ASP A 162 -7.65 7.75 0.82
C ASP A 162 -6.61 6.65 1.07
N GLY A 163 -5.81 6.85 2.12
CA GLY A 163 -4.86 5.86 2.60
C GLY A 163 -5.59 4.66 3.20
N THR A 164 -5.06 3.46 2.94
CA THR A 164 -5.61 2.23 3.55
C THR A 164 -5.09 2.00 4.96
N HIS A 165 -3.98 2.65 5.32
CA HIS A 165 -3.33 2.59 6.62
C HIS A 165 -3.09 1.13 7.09
N PHE A 166 -2.72 0.24 6.17
CA PHE A 166 -2.67 -1.20 6.42
C PHE A 166 -1.57 -1.60 7.41
N MET A 167 -0.41 -0.94 7.36
CA MET A 167 0.70 -1.23 8.29
C MET A 167 0.37 -0.71 9.70
N SER A 168 -0.04 0.56 9.78
CA SER A 168 -0.36 1.20 11.05
C SER A 168 -1.55 0.54 11.76
N ARG A 169 -2.61 0.19 11.01
CA ARG A 169 -3.77 -0.53 11.56
C ARG A 169 -3.41 -1.95 11.98
N ALA A 170 -2.58 -2.66 11.23
CA ALA A 170 -2.13 -4.00 11.61
C ALA A 170 -1.38 -4.00 12.95
N ALA A 171 -0.45 -3.05 13.13
CA ALA A 171 0.24 -2.87 14.39
C ALA A 171 -0.73 -2.56 15.54
N GLY A 172 -1.70 -1.66 15.32
CA GLY A 172 -2.73 -1.35 16.31
C GLY A 172 -3.61 -2.54 16.70
N ILE A 173 -4.02 -3.37 15.73
CA ILE A 173 -4.81 -4.58 15.98
C ILE A 173 -4.04 -5.59 16.84
N VAL A 174 -2.77 -5.84 16.51
CA VAL A 174 -1.95 -6.78 17.29
C VAL A 174 -1.66 -6.25 18.68
N ALA A 175 -1.44 -4.94 18.82
CA ALA A 175 -1.25 -4.30 20.12
C ALA A 175 -2.49 -4.41 21.01
N ALA A 176 -3.69 -4.26 20.46
CA ALA A 176 -4.95 -4.31 21.22
C ALA A 176 -5.38 -5.72 21.67
N ARG A 177 -4.76 -6.78 21.16
CA ARG A 177 -5.05 -8.18 21.55
C ARG A 177 -4.32 -8.62 22.82
N ARG A 178 -3.49 -7.76 23.39
CA ARG A 178 -2.64 -8.03 24.55
C ARG A 178 -2.98 -7.10 25.69
#